data_AF-B3H572-F1
#
_entry.id   AF-B3H572-F1
#
_cell.length_a   1.000
_cell.length_b   1.000
_cell.length_c   1.000
_cell.angle_alpha   90.00
_cell.angle_beta   90.00
_cell.angle_gamma   90.00
#
_symmetry.space_group_name_H-M   'P 1'
#
loop_
_entity.id
_entity.type
_entity.pdbx_description
1 polymer ?
#
loop_
_entity_poly.entity_id
_entity_poly.type
_entity_poly.pdbx_seq_one_letter_code
_entity_poly.pdbx_strand_id
1 'polypeptide(L)' 'MVNSIKGVFISCDVPMAQFIAHLNNSLPASQKFIIQVLKLDTTSMFVKPYAEEMIRDAVIKFRDENSYAKAN' A
#
# COMPACT_ATOMS: atom_id res chain seq x y z
N MET A 1 16.40 -7.58 -24.88
CA MET A 1 15.28 -8.21 -24.14
C MET A 1 14.92 -7.28 -23.00
N VAL A 2 13.75 -6.64 -23.02
CA VAL A 2 13.32 -5.71 -21.97
C VAL A 2 12.41 -6.49 -21.01
N ASN A 3 12.74 -6.51 -19.71
CA ASN A 3 11.85 -7.11 -18.72
C ASN A 3 10.86 -6.03 -18.26
N SER A 4 9.61 -6.12 -18.71
CA SER A 4 8.55 -5.19 -18.30
C SER A 4 7.75 -5.81 -17.16
N ILE A 5 7.78 -5.15 -16.01
CA ILE A 5 6.96 -5.53 -14.85
C ILE A 5 5.70 -4.67 -14.87
N LYS A 6 4.54 -5.31 -14.98
CA LYS A 6 3.25 -4.65 -14.78
C LYS A 6 3.01 -4.46 -13.28
N GLY A 7 2.50 -3.30 -12.89
CA GLY A 7 2.21 -2.98 -11.51
C GLY A 7 1.24 -1.82 -11.40
N VAL A 8 0.79 -1.59 -10.18
CA VAL A 8 -0.12 -0.50 -9.81
C VAL A 8 0.68 0.56 -9.08
N PHE A 9 0.46 1.81 -9.47
CA PHE A 9 1.04 2.95 -8.80
C PHE A 9 0.08 3.45 -7.72
N ILE A 10 0.57 3.53 -6.49
CA ILE A 10 -0.19 4.02 -5.34
C ILE A 10 0.45 5.30 -4.86
N SER A 11 -0.36 6.34 -4.69
CA SER A 11 -0.01 7.58 -4.01
C SER A 11 -1.00 7.79 -2.86
N CYS A 12 -0.49 7.99 -1.66
CA CYS A 12 -1.28 8.14 -0.44
C CYS A 12 -0.52 9.00 0.59
N ASP A 13 -1.17 9.39 1.68
CA ASP A 13 -0.47 10.09 2.76
C ASP A 13 0.59 9.22 3.45
N VAL A 14 1.47 9.85 4.22
CA VAL A 14 2.59 9.18 4.89
C VAL A 14 2.13 8.07 5.85
N PRO A 15 1.12 8.28 6.73
CA PRO A 15 0.59 7.20 7.57
C PRO A 15 0.11 6.00 6.78
N MET A 16 -0.61 6.22 5.68
CA MET A 16 -1.13 5.13 4.87
C MET A 16 -0.02 4.38 4.13
N ALA A 17 1.01 5.09 3.65
CA ALA A 17 2.17 4.47 3.05
C ALA A 17 2.94 3.58 4.04
N GLN A 18 3.08 4.03 5.30
CA GLN A 18 3.67 3.24 6.37
C GLN A 18 2.83 2.00 6.70
N PHE A 19 1.50 2.14 6.74
CA PHE A 19 0.58 1.01 6.93
C PHE A 19 0.74 -0.04 5.83
N ILE A 20 0.76 0.38 4.55
CA ILE A 20 0.94 -0.53 3.41
C ILE A 20 2.32 -1.20 3.45
N ALA A 21 3.38 -0.46 3.81
CA ALA A 21 4.71 -1.03 3.98
C ALA A 21 4.76 -2.06 5.11
N HIS A 22 4.08 -1.81 6.22
CA HIS A 22 3.93 -2.76 7.31
C HIS A 22 3.17 -4.01 6.88
N LEU A 23 2.04 -3.85 6.18
CA LEU A 23 1.26 -4.95 5.61
C LEU A 23 2.10 -5.82 4.67
N ASN A 24 2.90 -5.21 3.82
CA ASN A 24 3.83 -5.95 2.96
C ASN A 24 4.90 -6.71 3.76
N ASN A 25 5.38 -6.13 4.87
CA ASN A 25 6.41 -6.76 5.69
C ASN A 25 5.91 -7.89 6.58
N SER A 26 4.62 -7.89 6.94
CA SER A 26 3.99 -8.97 7.71
C SER A 26 3.71 -10.22 6.87
N LEU A 27 3.72 -10.11 5.53
CA LEU A 27 3.50 -11.22 4.62
C LEU A 27 4.77 -12.07 4.40
N PRO A 28 4.62 -13.39 4.13
CA PRO A 28 5.70 -14.24 3.66
C PRO A 28 6.37 -13.69 2.39
N ALA A 29 7.64 -14.01 2.17
CA ALA A 29 8.42 -13.49 1.03
C ALA A 29 7.75 -13.71 -0.34
N SER A 30 7.06 -14.84 -0.53
CA SER A 30 6.32 -15.16 -1.75
C SER A 30 5.11 -14.25 -2.02
N GLN A 31 4.57 -13.65 -0.96
CA GLN A 31 3.36 -12.83 -0.99
C GLN A 31 3.65 -11.33 -0.89
N LYS A 32 4.92 -10.93 -0.73
CA LYS A 32 5.32 -9.51 -0.76
C LYS A 32 4.98 -8.89 -2.12
N PHE A 33 4.32 -7.75 -2.06
CA PHE A 33 3.75 -7.07 -3.22
C PHE A 33 4.41 -5.75 -3.56
N ILE A 34 5.17 -5.12 -2.66
CA ILE A 34 5.89 -3.88 -2.99
C ILE A 34 7.06 -4.21 -3.93
N ILE A 35 7.06 -3.59 -5.11
CA ILE A 35 8.15 -3.69 -6.10
C ILE A 35 9.17 -2.59 -5.82
N GLN A 36 8.70 -1.36 -5.64
CA GLN A 36 9.57 -0.21 -5.40
C GLN A 36 8.83 0.87 -4.59
N VAL A 37 9.51 1.45 -3.60
CA VAL A 37 9.06 2.68 -2.93
C VAL A 37 9.85 3.84 -3.52
N LEU A 38 9.16 4.92 -3.89
CA LEU A 38 9.82 6.13 -4.36
C LEU A 38 10.37 6.89 -3.15
N LYS A 39 11.70 7.03 -3.11
CA LYS A 39 12.41 7.59 -1.95
C LYS A 39 12.16 9.08 -1.73
N LEU A 40 11.70 9.82 -2.73
CA LEU A 40 11.60 11.28 -2.64
C LEU A 40 10.48 11.75 -1.71
N ASP A 41 9.41 10.97 -1.57
CA ASP A 41 8.21 11.38 -0.84
C ASP A 41 7.75 10.33 0.18
N THR A 42 8.18 9.07 0.08
CA THR A 42 7.68 7.92 0.87
C THR A 42 6.17 7.69 0.79
N THR A 43 5.45 8.54 0.05
CA THR A 43 4.01 8.52 -0.20
C THR A 43 3.64 7.73 -1.44
N SER A 44 4.63 7.49 -2.31
CA SER A 44 4.42 6.85 -3.60
C SER A 44 5.13 5.49 -3.68
N MET A 45 4.40 4.47 -4.13
CA MET A 45 4.94 3.11 -4.28
C MET A 45 4.37 2.40 -5.50
N PHE A 46 5.19 1.52 -6.07
CA PHE A 46 4.83 0.63 -7.15
C PHE A 46 4.65 -0.78 -6.60
N VAL A 47 3.47 -1.35 -6.80
CA VAL A 47 3.07 -2.65 -6.23
C VAL A 47 2.64 -3.64 -7.30
N LYS A 48 2.67 -4.93 -6.98
CA LYS A 48 2.18 -6.00 -7.84
C LYS A 48 0.65 -5.92 -7.99
N PRO A 49 0.07 -6.18 -9.17
CA PRO A 49 -1.35 -5.98 -9.42
C PRO A 49 -2.30 -6.79 -8.52
N TYR A 50 -1.91 -8.01 -8.10
CA TYR A 50 -2.78 -8.85 -7.25
C TYR A 50 -3.06 -8.23 -5.88
N ALA A 51 -2.21 -7.31 -5.41
CA ALA A 51 -2.37 -6.70 -4.10
C ALA A 51 -3.31 -5.50 -4.12
N GLU A 52 -3.77 -5.04 -5.29
CA GLU A 52 -4.60 -3.84 -5.38
C GLU A 52 -5.88 -3.97 -4.53
N GLU A 53 -6.63 -5.05 -4.71
CA GLU A 53 -7.87 -5.30 -3.98
C GLU A 53 -7.62 -5.44 -2.48
N MET A 54 -6.62 -6.25 -2.09
CA MET A 54 -6.21 -6.43 -0.70
C MET A 54 -5.84 -5.09 -0.03
N ILE A 55 -5.07 -4.24 -0.73
CA ILE A 55 -4.65 -2.94 -0.20
C ILE A 55 -5.87 -2.03 -0.05
N ARG A 56 -6.78 -1.98 -1.04
CA ARG A 56 -7.99 -1.15 -0.96
C ARG A 56 -8.83 -1.51 0.26
N ASP A 57 -9.09 -2.80 0.49
CA ASP A 57 -9.90 -3.26 1.62
C ASP A 57 -9.21 -2.97 2.96
N ALA A 58 -7.91 -3.24 3.06
CA ALA A 58 -7.14 -2.99 4.28
C ALA A 58 -7.08 -1.48 4.61
N VAL A 59 -6.90 -0.63 3.61
CA VAL A 59 -6.85 0.83 3.76
C VAL A 59 -8.21 1.39 4.20
N ILE A 60 -9.30 0.93 3.60
CA ILE A 60 -10.66 1.35 3.99
C ILE A 60 -10.91 0.97 5.45
N LYS A 61 -10.66 -0.30 5.81
CA LYS A 61 -10.84 -0.77 7.18
C LYS A 61 -10.00 0.02 8.18
N PHE A 62 -8.71 0.23 7.87
CA PHE A 62 -7.81 1.00 8.74
C PHE A 62 -8.29 2.45 8.89
N ARG A 63 -8.76 3.07 7.81
CA ARG A 63 -9.31 4.43 7.86
C ARG A 63 -10.54 4.50 8.74
N ASP A 64 -11.46 3.54 8.63
CA ASP A 64 -12.69 3.51 9.40
C ASP A 64 -12.40 3.33 10.90
N GLU A 65 -11.46 2.46 11.25
CA GLU A 65 -11.00 2.24 12.64
C GLU A 65 -10.33 3.48 13.25
N ASN A 66 -9.69 4.33 12.44
CA ASN A 66 -8.99 5.54 12.90
C ASN A 66 -9.82 6.83 12.72
N SER A 67 -11.05 6.73 12.21
CA SER A 67 -11.92 7.88 12.01
C SER A 67 -12.83 8.05 13.22
N TYR A 68 -12.55 9.07 14.03
CA TYR A 68 -13.50 9.52 15.05
C TYR A 68 -14.60 10.33 14.37
N ALA A 69 -15.80 9.77 14.25
CA ALA A 69 -16.98 10.59 14.01
C ALA A 69 -17.16 11.49 15.24
N LYS A 70 -16.98 12.80 15.07
CA LYS A 70 -17.39 13.76 16.11
C LYS A 70 -18.88 13.53 16.34
N ALA A 71 -19.25 13.05 17.53
CA ALA A 71 -20.64 13.07 17.94
C ALA A 71 -21.07 14.54 17.97
N ASN A 72 -21.98 14.91 17.07
CA ASN A 72 -22.69 16.19 17.15
C ASN A 72 -23.75 16.09 18.24
#